data_AF-A0A1H2A341-F1
#
_entry.id   AF-A0A1H2A341-F1
#
_cell.length_a   1.000
_cell.length_b   1.000
_cell.length_c   1.000
_cell.angle_alpha   90.00
_cell.angle_beta   90.00
_cell.angle_gamma   90.00
#
_symmetry.space_group_name_H-M   'P 1'
#
loop_
_entity.id
_entity.type
_entity.pdbx_description
1 polymer ?
#
loop_
_entity_poly.entity_id
_entity_poly.type
_entity_poly.pdbx_seq_one_letter_code
_entity_poly.pdbx_strand_id
1 'polypeptide(L)'
;MKINALLFCLFLSISAFAQNKDSIKVDSAKKAIAAADQSIIVDGKEYKGDIKSIDPKNIVNVSIVKNSTIIVTKPYATAAYQKKFSAISNSYKRYLEKKQTDTNLQYVLNNTMMNQDRKSTIQEFYQLSPANIKNISFKRDSHFTTDATVIITTKEDN
;
A
#
# COMPACT_ATOMS: atom_id res chain seq x y z
N MET A 1 -68.20 -38.32 33.14
CA MET A 1 -68.77 -36.99 32.80
C MET A 1 -67.99 -35.93 33.57
N LYS A 2 -67.66 -34.82 32.90
CA LYS A 2 -66.93 -33.60 33.33
C LYS A 2 -65.48 -33.51 32.82
N ILE A 3 -65.39 -32.80 31.69
CA ILE A 3 -64.26 -32.04 31.17
C ILE A 3 -64.08 -30.77 32.04
N ASN A 4 -62.84 -30.26 32.12
CA ASN A 4 -62.39 -28.88 32.39
C ASN A 4 -61.16 -28.93 33.32
N ALA A 5 -60.04 -28.24 33.11
CA ALA A 5 -59.71 -27.20 32.16
C ALA A 5 -58.20 -27.27 31.89
N LEU A 6 -57.86 -27.33 30.60
CA LEU A 6 -56.65 -26.74 30.07
C LEU A 6 -56.71 -25.24 30.38
N LEU A 7 -55.69 -24.66 31.03
CA LEU A 7 -54.92 -23.52 30.53
C LEU A 7 -54.17 -22.81 31.68
N PHE A 8 -52.93 -22.42 31.36
CA PHE A 8 -52.32 -21.16 31.81
C PHE A 8 -51.51 -21.17 33.12
N CYS A 9 -50.34 -21.78 33.08
CA CYS A 9 -49.15 -21.26 33.76
C CYS A 9 -47.92 -21.59 32.93
N LEU A 10 -47.85 -20.95 31.76
CA LEU A 10 -46.71 -20.92 30.86
C LEU A 10 -45.67 -19.94 31.45
N PHE A 11 -45.03 -20.36 32.54
CA PHE A 11 -43.84 -19.72 33.10
C PHE A 11 -42.87 -20.82 33.57
N LEU A 12 -42.40 -21.62 32.62
CA LEU A 12 -41.12 -22.31 32.76
C LEU A 12 -40.03 -21.25 32.59
N SER A 13 -39.77 -20.52 33.67
CA SER A 13 -38.51 -19.81 33.90
C SER A 13 -37.39 -20.84 33.95
N ILE A 14 -36.89 -21.24 32.78
CA ILE A 14 -35.63 -21.98 32.68
C ILE A 14 -34.54 -20.99 33.07
N SER A 15 -34.17 -21.11 34.34
CA SER A 15 -32.85 -20.94 34.93
C SER A 15 -31.84 -20.20 34.07
N ALA A 16 -31.50 -19.00 34.52
CA ALA A 16 -30.31 -18.27 34.15
C ALA A 16 -29.11 -19.20 33.93
N PHE A 17 -28.51 -19.15 32.75
CA PHE A 17 -27.12 -19.53 32.57
C PHE A 17 -26.28 -18.55 33.40
N ALA A 18 -26.01 -18.92 34.66
CA ALA A 18 -24.87 -18.38 35.38
C ALA A 18 -23.63 -18.86 34.62
N GLN A 19 -23.12 -18.01 33.73
CA GLN A 19 -21.76 -18.17 33.23
C GLN A 19 -20.86 -18.16 34.46
N ASN A 20 -20.33 -19.34 34.82
CA ASN A 20 -19.20 -19.44 35.72
C ASN A 20 -18.08 -18.63 35.08
N LYS A 21 -17.99 -17.38 35.52
CA LYS A 21 -16.87 -16.49 35.26
C LYS A 21 -15.72 -17.08 36.05
N ASP A 22 -15.11 -18.10 35.48
CA ASP A 22 -13.86 -18.64 35.95
C ASP A 22 -12.89 -17.47 35.92
N SER A 23 -12.70 -16.90 37.10
CA SER A 23 -11.85 -15.75 37.32
C SER A 23 -10.44 -16.27 37.35
N ILE A 24 -9.99 -16.79 36.19
CA ILE A 24 -8.58 -16.80 35.88
C ILE A 24 -8.22 -15.32 35.89
N LYS A 25 -7.66 -14.88 37.02
CA LYS A 25 -6.76 -13.74 37.02
C LYS A 25 -5.64 -14.15 36.08
N VAL A 26 -5.84 -13.92 34.78
CA VAL A 26 -4.75 -13.83 33.85
C VAL A 26 -4.00 -12.65 34.40
N ASP A 27 -2.93 -12.96 35.13
CA ASP A 27 -1.90 -12.02 35.48
C ASP A 27 -1.31 -11.59 34.14
N SER A 28 -2.04 -10.70 33.48
CA SER A 28 -1.54 -9.88 32.40
C SER A 28 -0.64 -8.91 33.13
N ALA A 29 0.52 -9.42 33.58
CA ALA A 29 1.73 -8.64 33.60
C ALA A 29 1.77 -8.03 32.21
N LYS A 30 1.25 -6.81 32.12
CA LYS A 30 1.36 -5.94 30.96
C LYS A 30 2.84 -5.66 30.96
N LYS A 31 3.61 -6.61 30.44
CA LYS A 31 5.03 -6.48 30.22
C LYS A 31 5.07 -5.26 29.34
N ALA A 32 5.42 -4.12 29.93
CA ALA A 32 5.74 -2.95 29.18
C ALA A 32 6.75 -3.48 28.17
N ILE A 33 6.34 -3.54 26.91
CA ILE A 33 7.29 -3.70 25.83
C ILE A 33 8.15 -2.46 26.05
N ALA A 34 9.32 -2.66 26.66
CA ALA A 34 10.33 -1.63 26.73
C ALA A 34 10.36 -1.07 25.32
N ALA A 35 10.05 0.23 25.17
CA ALA A 35 10.02 0.88 23.87
C ALA A 35 11.39 0.64 23.27
N ALA A 36 11.52 -0.41 22.46
CA ALA A 36 12.74 -0.69 21.73
C ALA A 36 12.89 0.55 20.85
N ASP A 37 14.04 1.21 20.91
CA ASP A 37 14.30 2.44 20.17
C ASP A 37 13.92 2.23 18.70
N GLN A 38 12.71 2.69 18.36
CA GLN A 38 12.10 2.39 17.08
C GLN A 38 12.68 3.39 16.09
N SER A 39 13.54 2.93 15.20
CA SER A 39 14.14 3.80 14.20
C SER A 39 13.12 4.09 13.10
N ILE A 40 12.98 5.35 12.71
CA ILE A 40 12.19 5.72 11.55
C ILE A 40 13.15 5.89 10.38
N ILE A 41 12.86 5.22 9.27
CA ILE A 41 13.61 5.33 8.03
C ILE A 41 12.67 5.93 7.00
N VAL A 42 12.99 7.12 6.50
CA VAL A 42 12.24 7.78 5.42
C VAL A 42 13.10 7.76 4.19
N ASP A 43 12.59 7.19 3.10
CA ASP A 43 13.25 7.20 1.79
C ASP A 43 14.68 6.62 1.83
N GLY A 44 14.85 5.56 2.62
CA GLY A 44 16.12 4.85 2.79
C GLY A 44 17.12 5.52 3.74
N LYS A 45 16.76 6.62 4.41
CA LYS A 45 17.62 7.32 5.38
C LYS A 45 16.99 7.35 6.76
N GLU A 46 17.82 7.24 7.79
CA GLU A 46 17.38 7.42 9.18
C GLU A 46 16.79 8.83 9.35
N TYR A 47 15.60 8.89 9.95
CA TYR A 47 14.83 10.11 10.15
C TYR A 47 14.79 10.45 11.63
N LYS A 48 15.41 11.57 11.99
CA LYS A 48 15.52 12.07 13.38
C LYS A 48 14.57 13.23 13.70
N GLY A 49 13.70 13.59 12.74
CA GLY A 49 12.74 14.68 12.89
C GLY A 49 11.44 14.23 13.55
N ASP A 50 10.48 15.16 13.67
CA ASP A 50 9.12 14.85 14.11
C ASP A 50 8.40 14.05 13.02
N ILE A 51 7.79 12.91 13.37
CA ILE A 51 6.99 12.12 12.45
C ILE A 51 5.79 12.93 11.91
N LYS A 52 5.27 13.88 12.68
CA LYS A 52 4.12 14.71 12.29
C LYS A 52 4.43 15.67 11.14
N SER A 53 5.70 15.94 10.85
CA SER A 53 6.06 16.77 9.69
C SER A 53 6.06 15.99 8.37
N ILE A 54 5.83 14.68 8.39
CA ILE A 54 5.65 13.88 7.18
C ILE A 54 4.19 13.99 6.73
N ASP A 55 3.95 14.58 5.56
CA ASP A 55 2.61 14.69 4.98
C ASP A 55 2.07 13.28 4.59
N PRO A 56 0.96 12.82 5.21
CA PRO A 56 0.35 11.53 4.87
C PRO A 56 -0.10 11.41 3.40
N LYS A 57 -0.37 12.53 2.73
CA LYS A 57 -0.73 12.54 1.30
C LYS A 57 0.45 12.12 0.41
N ASN A 58 1.67 12.31 0.90
CA ASN A 58 2.90 11.95 0.21
C ASN A 58 3.40 10.55 0.55
N ILE A 59 2.82 9.85 1.53
CA ILE A 59 3.20 8.47 1.83
C ILE A 59 2.63 7.52 0.77
N VAL A 60 3.51 6.73 0.15
CA VAL A 60 3.16 5.65 -0.80
C VAL A 60 3.10 4.32 -0.08
N ASN A 61 4.08 4.02 0.78
CA ASN A 61 4.15 2.75 1.50
C ASN A 61 4.69 2.97 2.92
N VAL A 62 4.21 2.16 3.86
CA VAL A 62 4.75 2.04 5.22
C VAL A 62 4.96 0.55 5.49
N SER A 63 6.17 0.17 5.86
CA SER A 63 6.47 -1.19 6.29
C SER A 63 7.21 -1.18 7.62
N ILE A 64 7.05 -2.25 8.40
CA ILE A 64 7.72 -2.43 9.68
C ILE A 64 8.67 -3.61 9.53
N VAL A 65 9.96 -3.39 9.81
CA VAL A 65 11.01 -4.40 9.73
C VAL A 65 11.75 -4.41 11.06
N LYS A 66 11.60 -5.49 11.84
CA LYS A 66 12.14 -5.62 13.20
C LYS A 66 11.72 -4.41 14.08
N ASN A 67 12.67 -3.54 14.41
CA ASN A 67 12.48 -2.35 15.24
C ASN A 67 12.52 -1.06 14.41
N SER A 68 12.22 -1.13 13.11
CA SER A 68 12.25 0.03 12.24
C SER A 68 10.96 0.20 11.46
N THR A 69 10.48 1.44 11.36
CA THR A 69 9.40 1.83 10.45
C THR A 69 10.01 2.44 9.22
N ILE A 70 9.77 1.83 8.06
CA ILE A 70 10.21 2.31 6.76
C ILE A 70 9.05 3.02 6.09
N ILE A 71 9.26 4.28 5.73
CA ILE A 71 8.30 5.14 5.02
C ILE A 71 8.88 5.45 3.65
N VAL A 72 8.09 5.22 2.61
CA VAL A 72 8.42 5.58 1.24
C VAL A 72 7.48 6.69 0.78
N THR A 73 8.05 7.82 0.36
CA THR A 73 7.29 8.97 -0.11
C THR A 73 7.08 8.96 -1.63
N LYS A 74 6.09 9.72 -2.11
CA LYS A 74 5.77 9.90 -3.53
C LYS A 74 6.96 10.44 -4.30
N PRO A 75 7.59 11.57 -3.92
CA PRO A 75 8.73 12.10 -4.67
C PRO A 75 9.88 11.10 -4.81
N TYR A 76 10.19 10.39 -3.72
CA TYR A 76 11.25 9.39 -3.72
C TYR A 76 10.91 8.18 -4.60
N ALA A 77 9.71 7.61 -4.46
CA ALA A 77 9.25 6.50 -5.28
C ALA A 77 9.20 6.87 -6.77
N THR A 78 8.75 8.10 -7.08
CA THR A 78 8.72 8.66 -8.43
C THR A 78 10.10 8.77 -9.03
N ALA A 79 11.03 9.43 -8.35
CA ALA A 79 12.41 9.55 -8.82
C ALA A 79 13.07 8.18 -9.02
N ALA A 80 12.81 7.23 -8.11
CA ALA A 80 13.35 5.88 -8.19
C ALA A 80 12.83 5.11 -9.42
N TYR A 81 11.53 5.11 -9.70
CA TYR A 81 11.04 4.43 -10.91
C TYR A 81 11.44 5.16 -12.19
N GLN A 82 11.42 6.49 -12.21
CA GLN A 82 11.86 7.30 -13.36
C GLN A 82 13.31 6.98 -13.74
N LYS A 83 14.18 6.83 -12.73
CA LYS A 83 15.57 6.41 -12.91
C LYS A 83 15.66 5.00 -13.49
N LYS A 84 14.90 4.03 -12.95
CA LYS A 84 14.85 2.66 -13.50
C LYS A 84 14.39 2.65 -14.95
N PHE A 85 13.33 3.38 -15.29
CA PHE A 85 12.78 3.41 -16.64
C PHE A 85 13.72 4.13 -17.63
N SER A 86 14.39 5.19 -17.19
CA SER A 86 15.40 5.91 -17.99
C SER A 86 16.62 5.06 -18.31
N ALA A 87 16.99 4.13 -17.42
CA ALA A 87 18.08 3.19 -17.66
C ALA A 87 17.74 2.15 -18.74
N ILE A 88 16.44 1.90 -18.98
CA ILE A 88 15.95 0.88 -19.93
C ILE A 88 15.52 1.53 -21.26
N SER A 89 14.97 2.74 -21.22
CA SER A 89 14.42 3.42 -22.41
C SER A 89 15.06 4.79 -22.65
N ASN A 90 15.91 4.88 -23.68
CA ASN A 90 16.54 6.12 -24.11
C ASN A 90 15.53 7.21 -24.52
N SER A 91 14.38 6.82 -25.06
CA SER A 91 13.34 7.79 -25.44
C SER A 91 12.63 8.38 -24.22
N TYR A 92 12.35 7.56 -23.21
CA TYR A 92 11.83 8.03 -21.93
C TYR A 92 12.84 8.93 -21.20
N LYS A 93 14.12 8.53 -21.18
CA LYS A 93 15.20 9.35 -20.62
C LYS A 93 15.25 10.75 -21.26
N ARG A 94 15.27 10.82 -22.59
CA ARG A 94 15.28 12.09 -23.33
C ARG A 94 14.03 12.94 -23.05
N TYR A 95 12.89 12.30 -22.84
CA TYR A 95 11.67 13.01 -22.44
C TYR A 95 11.85 13.68 -21.07
N LEU A 96 12.33 12.93 -20.06
CA LEU A 96 12.57 13.47 -18.72
C LEU A 96 13.66 14.55 -18.69
N GLU A 97 14.73 14.42 -19.48
CA GLU A 97 15.75 15.47 -19.59
C GLU A 97 15.16 16.80 -20.09
N LYS A 98 14.17 16.73 -20.99
CA LYS A 98 13.51 17.93 -21.54
C LYS A 98 12.41 18.48 -20.62
N LYS A 99 11.60 17.62 -20.02
CA LYS A 99 10.37 18.00 -19.31
C LYS A 99 10.53 18.04 -17.80
N GLN A 100 11.56 17.38 -17.26
CA GLN A 100 11.85 17.24 -15.82
C GLN A 100 10.77 16.49 -15.00
N THR A 101 9.69 16.05 -15.65
CA THR A 101 8.57 15.31 -15.05
C THR A 101 7.89 14.44 -16.11
N ASP A 102 7.22 13.37 -15.68
CA ASP A 102 6.40 12.46 -16.48
C ASP A 102 4.88 12.60 -16.24
N THR A 103 4.46 13.67 -15.57
CA THR A 103 3.05 13.92 -15.23
C THR A 103 2.14 14.04 -16.45
N ASN A 104 2.65 14.38 -17.64
CA ASN A 104 1.87 14.43 -18.89
C ASN A 104 1.99 13.17 -19.75
N LEU A 105 2.46 12.06 -19.18
CA LEU A 105 2.52 10.77 -19.87
C LEU A 105 1.29 9.92 -19.56
N GLN A 106 1.08 8.90 -20.36
CA GLN A 106 0.19 7.78 -20.07
C GLN A 106 1.04 6.54 -19.84
N TYR A 107 0.59 5.64 -18.97
CA TYR A 107 1.31 4.38 -18.71
C TYR A 107 0.44 3.17 -18.99
N VAL A 108 1.06 2.15 -19.58
CA VAL A 108 0.49 0.82 -19.74
C VAL A 108 1.48 -0.17 -19.16
N LEU A 109 1.05 -1.03 -18.25
CA LEU A 109 1.84 -2.13 -17.68
C LEU A 109 1.16 -3.44 -18.05
N ASN A 110 1.85 -4.30 -18.82
CA ASN A 110 1.33 -5.60 -19.25
C ASN A 110 -0.09 -5.51 -19.84
N ASN A 111 -0.27 -4.63 -20.82
CA ASN A 111 -1.54 -4.30 -21.47
C ASN A 111 -2.63 -3.69 -20.56
N THR A 112 -2.32 -3.40 -19.30
CA THR A 112 -3.22 -2.71 -18.37
C THR A 112 -2.91 -1.23 -18.32
N MET A 113 -3.91 -0.40 -18.60
CA MET A 113 -3.82 1.06 -18.50
C MET A 113 -3.71 1.50 -17.04
N MET A 114 -2.69 2.31 -16.74
CA MET A 114 -2.36 2.75 -15.38
C MET A 114 -2.80 4.19 -15.15
N ASN A 115 -3.31 4.48 -13.95
CA ASN A 115 -3.63 5.85 -13.53
C ASN A 115 -2.51 6.40 -12.66
N GLN A 116 -1.72 7.34 -13.18
CA GLN A 116 -0.54 7.90 -12.51
C GLN A 116 -0.83 8.61 -11.19
N ASP A 117 -2.01 9.23 -11.06
CA ASP A 117 -2.38 9.99 -9.85
C ASP A 117 -2.65 9.06 -8.65
N ARG A 118 -2.80 7.75 -8.92
CA ARG A 118 -3.02 6.77 -7.87
C ARG A 118 -1.69 6.37 -7.22
N LYS A 119 -1.66 6.47 -5.89
CA LYS A 119 -0.57 5.95 -5.04
C LYS A 119 -0.19 4.50 -5.39
N SER A 120 -1.17 3.67 -5.74
CA SER A 120 -0.96 2.27 -6.15
C SER A 120 -0.08 2.14 -7.39
N THR A 121 -0.25 3.01 -8.39
CA THR A 121 0.56 3.00 -9.61
C THR A 121 2.00 3.37 -9.33
N ILE A 122 2.23 4.43 -8.54
CA ILE A 122 3.57 4.83 -8.10
C ILE A 122 4.24 3.70 -7.32
N GLN A 123 3.50 3.04 -6.43
CA GLN A 123 4.00 1.90 -5.66
C GLN A 123 4.39 0.73 -6.57
N GLU A 124 3.54 0.37 -7.53
CA GLU A 124 3.77 -0.73 -8.46
C GLU A 124 5.01 -0.47 -9.33
N PHE A 125 5.14 0.74 -9.89
CA PHE A 125 6.34 1.12 -10.64
C PHE A 125 7.59 1.15 -9.77
N TYR A 126 7.48 1.61 -8.51
CA TYR A 126 8.58 1.60 -7.56
C TYR A 126 9.02 0.18 -7.18
N GLN A 127 8.09 -0.75 -7.02
CA GLN A 127 8.37 -2.15 -6.66
C GLN A 127 8.84 -3.00 -7.85
N LEU A 128 8.58 -2.56 -9.09
CA LEU A 128 8.98 -3.29 -10.29
C LEU A 128 10.51 -3.47 -10.37
N SER A 129 10.97 -4.71 -10.29
CA SER A 129 12.40 -5.04 -10.42
C SER A 129 12.88 -4.80 -11.85
N PRO A 130 14.03 -4.10 -12.06
CA PRO A 130 14.62 -3.96 -13.39
C PRO A 130 14.87 -5.30 -14.08
N ALA A 131 15.20 -6.35 -13.32
CA ALA A 131 15.43 -7.69 -13.86
C ALA A 131 14.15 -8.34 -14.43
N ASN A 132 12.97 -7.89 -14.00
CA ASN A 132 11.68 -8.42 -14.45
C ASN A 132 11.09 -7.63 -15.61
N ILE A 133 11.69 -6.50 -15.99
CA ILE A 133 11.25 -5.69 -17.12
C ILE A 133 11.85 -6.29 -18.40
N LYS A 134 10.97 -6.69 -19.32
CA LYS A 134 11.33 -7.17 -20.66
C LYS A 134 11.60 -5.99 -21.59
N ASN A 135 10.74 -4.97 -21.55
CA ASN A 135 10.86 -3.80 -22.42
C ASN A 135 10.13 -2.57 -21.85
N ILE A 136 10.60 -1.37 -22.22
CA ILE A 136 9.87 -0.10 -22.03
C ILE A 136 9.84 0.66 -23.35
N SER A 137 8.67 0.66 -23.99
CA SER A 137 8.41 1.41 -25.22
C SER A 137 7.85 2.80 -24.91
N PHE A 138 8.25 3.79 -25.70
CA PHE A 138 7.76 5.16 -25.60
C PHE A 138 7.13 5.55 -26.94
N LYS A 139 5.80 5.68 -26.96
CA LYS A 139 5.04 6.00 -28.17
C LYS A 139 4.42 7.38 -28.05
N ARG A 140 4.77 8.28 -28.97
CA ARG A 140 4.05 9.55 -29.11
C ARG A 140 2.79 9.27 -29.90
N ASP A 141 1.67 9.71 -29.37
CA ASP A 141 0.39 9.63 -30.06
C ASP A 141 -0.25 11.02 -30.00
N SER A 142 -0.44 11.61 -31.17
CA SER A 142 -1.00 12.96 -31.33
C SER A 142 -2.51 13.02 -31.07
N HIS A 143 -3.18 11.89 -30.85
CA HIS A 143 -4.62 11.82 -30.65
C HIS A 143 -5.06 11.90 -29.18
N PHE A 144 -4.11 11.84 -28.22
CA PHE A 144 -4.41 11.98 -26.80
C PHE A 144 -4.02 13.36 -26.25
N THR A 145 -4.58 13.72 -25.10
CA THR A 145 -4.21 14.93 -24.34
C THR A 145 -2.83 14.83 -23.69
N THR A 146 -2.24 13.63 -23.66
CA THR A 146 -0.92 13.34 -23.11
C THR A 146 0.18 13.51 -24.17
N ASP A 147 1.41 13.77 -23.72
CA ASP A 147 2.56 13.92 -24.64
C ASP A 147 2.93 12.59 -25.32
N ALA A 148 2.75 11.46 -24.61
CA ALA A 148 3.10 10.12 -25.06
C ALA A 148 2.60 9.04 -24.09
N THR A 149 2.62 7.79 -24.56
CA THR A 149 2.36 6.58 -23.79
C THR A 149 3.65 5.78 -23.55
N VAL A 150 3.90 5.44 -22.29
CA VAL A 150 4.95 4.54 -21.84
C VAL A 150 4.36 3.16 -21.66
N ILE A 151 4.83 2.18 -22.44
CA ILE A 151 4.35 0.80 -22.40
C ILE A 151 5.45 -0.06 -21.78
N ILE A 152 5.17 -0.61 -20.62
CA ILE A 152 6.05 -1.47 -19.83
C ILE A 152 5.57 -2.91 -20.01
N THR A 153 6.47 -3.79 -20.44
CA THR A 153 6.22 -5.23 -20.57
C THR A 153 7.15 -5.98 -19.64
N THR A 154 6.60 -6.88 -18.83
CA THR A 154 7.38 -7.74 -17.93
C THR A 154 7.72 -9.09 -18.57
N LYS A 155 8.61 -9.84 -17.93
CA LYS A 155 9.06 -11.15 -18.44
C LYS A 155 8.05 -12.28 -18.20
N GLU A 156 7.07 -12.10 -17.30
CA GLU A 156 6.18 -13.18 -16.86
C GLU A 156 4.89 -13.33 -17.69
N ASP A 157 4.66 -12.46 -18.70
CA ASP A 157 3.47 -12.50 -19.56
C ASP A 157 3.70 -13.21 -20.91
N ASN A 158 4.18 -14.46 -20.87
CA ASN A 158 4.17 -15.35 -22.04
C ASN A 158 3.46 -16.66 -21.71
#